data_AF-A0A1X2GFA8-F1
#
_entry.id   AF-A0A1X2GFA8-F1
#
_cell.length_a   1.000
_cell.length_b   1.000
_cell.length_c   1.000
_cell.angle_alpha   90.00
_cell.angle_beta   90.00
_cell.angle_gamma   90.00
#
_symmetry.space_group_name_H-M   'P 1'
#
loop_
_entity.id
_entity.type
_entity.pdbx_description
1 polymer ?
#
loop_
_entity_poly.entity_id
_entity_poly.type
_entity_poly.pdbx_seq_one_letter_code
_entity_poly.pdbx_strand_id
1 'polypeptide(L)'
;MTTLGTSTQPSRKASSTPAGTVLKGINFLKDGKDPVALEDDQYPMWLWDLLDEKKQKQKTTKPTNRTYHRKRNRDAIKAANFMSDKKT
;
A
#
# COMPACT_ATOMS: atom_id res chain seq x y z
N MET A 1 -5.29 -4.95 -41.27
CA MET A 1 -6.12 -3.91 -40.63
C MET A 1 -5.80 -3.95 -39.14
N THR A 2 -5.16 -2.90 -38.64
CA THR A 2 -4.60 -2.81 -37.29
C THR A 2 -5.68 -2.33 -36.33
N THR A 3 -5.97 -3.07 -35.26
CA THR A 3 -6.84 -2.58 -34.18
C THR A 3 -5.99 -2.18 -32.99
N LEU A 4 -5.86 -0.87 -32.78
CA LEU A 4 -5.31 -0.26 -31.57
C LEU A 4 -6.35 -0.41 -30.45
N GLY A 5 -6.05 -1.23 -29.44
CA GLY A 5 -6.83 -1.30 -28.21
C GLY A 5 -6.47 -0.13 -27.29
N THR A 6 -7.39 0.82 -27.13
CA THR A 6 -7.25 1.92 -26.17
C THR A 6 -7.60 1.42 -24.77
N SER A 7 -6.61 1.23 -23.88
CA SER A 7 -6.89 0.98 -22.46
C SER A 7 -7.37 2.28 -21.82
N THR A 8 -8.62 2.28 -21.34
CA THR A 8 -9.19 3.38 -20.55
C THR A 8 -8.50 3.39 -19.19
N GLN A 9 -7.53 4.27 -19.02
CA GLN A 9 -6.90 4.50 -17.72
C GLN A 9 -7.89 5.25 -16.82
N PRO A 10 -8.26 4.71 -15.64
CA PRO A 10 -8.96 5.51 -14.66
C PRO A 10 -8.05 6.67 -14.25
N SER A 11 -8.65 7.76 -13.79
CA SER A 11 -7.98 8.91 -13.16
C SER A 11 -7.21 8.45 -11.91
N ARG A 12 -6.08 7.76 -12.10
CA ARG A 12 -5.17 7.29 -11.05
C ARG A 12 -4.13 8.37 -10.82
N LYS A 13 -3.65 8.48 -9.59
CA LYS A 13 -2.45 9.29 -9.32
C LYS A 13 -1.31 8.67 -10.13
N ALA A 14 -0.60 9.50 -10.90
CA ALA A 14 0.53 9.04 -11.71
C ALA A 14 1.55 8.30 -10.84
N SER A 15 2.07 7.18 -11.35
CA SER A 15 3.17 6.49 -10.67
C SER A 15 4.39 7.41 -10.64
N SER A 16 5.12 7.38 -9.53
CA SER A 16 6.31 8.23 -9.35
C SER A 16 7.52 7.72 -10.15
N THR A 17 7.45 6.50 -10.70
CA THR A 17 8.54 5.82 -11.39
C THR A 17 8.07 5.48 -12.81
N PRO A 18 8.56 6.19 -13.84
CA PRO A 18 8.17 5.89 -15.21
C PRO A 18 8.66 4.50 -15.64
N ALA A 19 7.95 3.91 -16.61
CA ALA A 19 8.35 2.65 -17.23
C ALA A 19 9.80 2.73 -17.74
N GLY A 20 10.59 1.68 -17.51
CA GLY A 20 12.00 1.63 -17.87
C GLY A 20 12.97 2.15 -16.81
N THR A 21 12.49 2.66 -15.67
CA THR A 21 13.36 3.09 -14.57
C THR A 21 14.01 1.90 -13.89
N VAL A 22 15.34 1.85 -13.84
CA VAL A 22 16.08 0.82 -13.10
C VAL A 22 15.96 1.08 -11.60
N LEU A 23 15.39 0.13 -10.87
CA LEU A 23 15.20 0.21 -9.42
C LEU A 23 16.48 -0.23 -8.72
N LYS A 24 17.41 0.72 -8.58
CA LYS A 24 18.73 0.51 -7.98
C LYS A 24 18.61 0.06 -6.52
N GLY A 25 19.36 -0.99 -6.16
CA GLY A 25 19.50 -1.45 -4.77
C GLY A 25 18.37 -2.36 -4.26
N ILE A 26 17.45 -2.80 -5.14
CA ILE A 26 16.50 -3.86 -4.80
C ILE A 26 17.16 -5.23 -4.90
N ASN A 27 18.07 -5.42 -5.86
CA ASN A 27 18.75 -6.68 -6.02
C ASN A 27 19.81 -6.87 -4.92
N PHE A 28 19.71 -7.97 -4.18
CA PHE A 28 20.67 -8.39 -3.16
C PHE A 28 21.53 -9.58 -3.61
N LEU A 29 21.27 -10.14 -4.79
CA LEU A 29 22.03 -11.26 -5.36
C LEU A 29 23.27 -10.74 -6.08
N LYS A 30 24.40 -11.41 -5.90
CA LYS A 30 25.70 -11.03 -6.50
C LYS A 30 25.68 -11.03 -8.03
N ASP A 31 25.00 -12.01 -8.63
CA ASP A 31 24.87 -12.15 -10.09
C ASP A 31 23.50 -11.66 -10.60
N GLY A 32 22.72 -11.02 -9.74
CA GLY A 32 21.40 -10.49 -10.09
C GLY A 32 21.50 -9.16 -10.84
N LYS A 33 20.48 -8.86 -11.65
CA LYS A 33 20.29 -7.53 -12.25
C LYS A 33 19.24 -6.77 -11.45
N ASP A 34 19.40 -5.46 -11.34
CA ASP A 34 18.38 -4.60 -10.76
C ASP A 34 17.09 -4.68 -11.58
N PRO A 35 15.92 -4.87 -10.94
CA PRO A 35 14.66 -4.94 -11.66
C PRO A 35 14.34 -3.59 -12.32
N VAL A 36 13.84 -3.66 -13.54
CA VAL A 36 13.38 -2.49 -14.29
C VAL A 36 11.88 -2.31 -14.07
N ALA A 37 11.46 -1.08 -13.78
CA ALA A 37 10.04 -0.75 -13.65
C ALA A 37 9.31 -1.01 -14.98
N LEU A 38 8.20 -1.74 -14.91
CA LEU A 38 7.30 -2.01 -16.03
C LEU A 38 6.30 -0.85 -16.17
N GLU A 39 5.45 -0.90 -17.18
CA GLU A 39 4.31 0.00 -17.31
C GLU A 39 3.28 -0.22 -16.20
N ASP A 40 2.56 0.83 -15.82
CA ASP A 40 1.56 0.81 -14.74
C ASP A 40 0.46 -0.26 -14.93
N ASP A 41 0.17 -0.62 -16.19
CA ASP A 41 -0.84 -1.62 -16.58
C ASP A 41 -0.37 -3.07 -16.39
N GLN A 42 0.94 -3.30 -16.36
CA GLN A 42 1.51 -4.62 -16.08
C GLN A 42 1.50 -4.95 -14.59
N TYR A 43 1.24 -3.95 -13.74
CA TYR A 43 1.11 -4.16 -12.31
C TYR A 43 -0.33 -4.49 -11.91
N PRO A 44 -0.53 -5.43 -10.97
CA PRO A 44 -1.86 -5.77 -10.49
C PRO A 44 -2.60 -4.57 -9.88
N MET A 45 -3.92 -4.54 -10.07
CA MET A 45 -4.79 -3.45 -9.58
C MET A 45 -4.71 -3.19 -8.07
N TRP A 46 -4.41 -4.21 -7.26
CA TRP A 46 -4.33 -4.07 -5.80
C TRP A 46 -3.20 -3.14 -5.35
N LEU A 47 -2.16 -2.94 -6.17
CA LEU A 47 -1.01 -2.08 -5.85
C LEU A 47 -1.47 -0.64 -5.62
N TRP A 48 -2.36 -0.16 -6.48
CA TRP A 48 -2.86 1.21 -6.47
C TRP A 48 -3.87 1.46 -5.34
N ASP A 49 -4.58 0.41 -4.94
CA ASP A 49 -5.50 0.44 -3.80
C ASP A 49 -4.79 0.58 -2.45
N LEU A 50 -3.48 0.33 -2.41
CA LEU A 50 -2.71 0.38 -1.17
C LEU A 50 -2.59 1.81 -0.63
N LEU A 51 -2.52 2.81 -1.51
CA LEU A 51 -2.37 4.23 -1.15
C LEU A 51 -3.72 4.93 -0.90
N ASP A 52 -4.85 4.25 -1.13
CA ASP A 52 -6.17 4.83 -0.89
C ASP A 52 -6.50 4.86 0.62
N GLU A 53 -6.35 6.04 1.21
CA GLU A 53 -6.67 6.30 2.61
C GLU A 53 -8.10 5.92 2.99
N LYS A 54 -9.07 6.08 2.07
CA LYS A 54 -10.48 5.74 2.35
C LYS A 54 -10.61 4.24 2.54
N LYS A 55 -10.02 3.45 1.65
CA LYS A 55 -9.99 1.97 1.76
C LYS A 55 -9.24 1.52 3.02
N GLN A 56 -8.13 2.18 3.37
CA GLN A 56 -7.42 1.88 4.61
C GLN A 56 -8.28 2.16 5.86
N LYS A 57 -8.91 3.33 5.95
CA LYS A 57 -9.77 3.72 7.09
C LYS A 57 -10.96 2.76 7.27
N GLN A 58 -11.53 2.26 6.18
CA GLN A 58 -12.61 1.26 6.25
C GLN A 58 -12.17 -0.03 6.95
N LYS A 59 -10.93 -0.50 6.71
CA LYS A 59 -10.37 -1.70 7.37
C LYS A 59 -10.21 -1.50 8.89
N THR A 60 -10.02 -0.27 9.35
CA THR A 60 -9.86 0.04 10.79
C THR A 60 -11.18 0.32 11.49
N THR A 61 -12.27 0.54 10.75
CA THR A 61 -13.56 0.98 11.31
C THR A 61 -14.55 -0.16 11.43
N LYS A 62 -14.51 -1.12 10.50
CA LYS A 62 -15.45 -2.25 10.47
C LYS A 62 -15.06 -3.31 11.51
N PRO A 63 -15.96 -3.72 12.42
CA PRO A 63 -15.67 -4.70 13.48
C PRO A 63 -15.37 -6.11 12.94
N THR A 64 -15.73 -6.41 11.69
CA THR A 64 -15.39 -7.68 11.03
C THR A 64 -13.90 -7.81 10.68
N ASN A 65 -13.14 -6.70 10.66
CA ASN A 65 -11.74 -6.71 10.23
C ASN A 65 -10.78 -6.90 11.41
N ARG A 66 -9.78 -7.77 11.25
CA ARG A 66 -8.71 -7.98 12.25
C ARG A 66 -8.00 -6.68 12.67
N THR A 67 -7.83 -5.75 11.74
CA THR A 67 -7.16 -4.45 11.99
C THR A 67 -7.92 -3.57 12.96
N TYR A 68 -9.27 -3.63 12.97
CA TYR A 68 -10.11 -2.92 13.94
C TYR A 68 -9.78 -3.35 15.38
N HIS A 69 -9.77 -4.67 15.64
CA HIS A 69 -9.47 -5.20 16.96
C HIS A 69 -8.05 -4.89 17.41
N ARG A 70 -7.06 -4.96 16.51
CA ARG A 70 -5.67 -4.57 16.81
C ARG A 70 -5.57 -3.10 17.24
N LYS A 71 -6.28 -2.20 16.56
CA LYS A 71 -6.31 -0.77 16.92
C LYS A 71 -6.95 -0.58 18.30
N ARG A 72 -8.14 -1.12 18.51
CA ARG A 72 -8.88 -1.01 19.78
C ARG A 72 -8.06 -1.54 20.97
N ASN A 73 -7.42 -2.70 20.82
CA ASN A 73 -6.61 -3.28 21.89
C ASN A 73 -5.39 -2.41 22.21
N ARG A 74 -4.70 -1.88 21.19
CA ARG A 74 -3.57 -0.95 21.40
C ARG A 74 -4.01 0.31 22.13
N ASP A 75 -5.13 0.90 21.73
CA ASP A 75 -5.66 2.12 22.33
C ASP A 75 -6.10 1.87 23.79
N ALA A 76 -6.73 0.73 24.07
CA ALA A 76 -7.12 0.32 25.43
C ALA A 76 -5.90 0.10 26.34
N ILE A 77 -4.85 -0.57 25.86
CA ILE A 77 -3.61 -0.77 26.62
C ILE A 77 -2.94 0.59 26.90
N LYS A 78 -2.86 1.49 25.90
CA LYS A 78 -2.30 2.83 26.10
C LYS A 78 -3.09 3.63 27.15
N ALA A 79 -4.41 3.56 27.11
CA ALA A 79 -5.26 4.25 28.09
C ALA A 79 -5.10 3.64 29.49
N ALA A 80 -5.04 2.32 29.61
CA ALA A 80 -4.79 1.64 30.88
C ALA A 80 -3.44 2.05 31.47
N ASN A 81 -2.37 1.99 30.67
CA ASN A 81 -1.03 2.41 31.07
C ASN A 81 -0.99 3.88 31.49
N PHE A 82 -1.67 4.77 30.75
CA PHE A 82 -1.76 6.18 31.11
C PHE A 82 -2.46 6.40 32.46
N MET A 83 -3.58 5.69 32.70
CA MET A 83 -4.35 5.82 33.94
C MET A 83 -3.65 5.18 35.13
N SER A 84 -2.79 4.17 34.93
CA SER A 84 -1.94 3.61 35.98
C SER A 84 -0.76 4.53 36.30
N ASP A 85 -0.12 5.15 35.30
CA ASP A 85 1.01 6.06 35.52
C ASP A 85 0.60 7.36 36.22
N LYS A 86 -0.65 7.80 36.06
CA LYS A 86 -1.19 9.00 36.71
C LYS A 86 -1.81 8.73 38.09
N LYS A 87 -2.00 7.46 38.47
CA LYS A 87 -2.38 7.07 39.83
C LYS A 87 -1.12 6.82 40.66
N THR A 88 -0.45 7.91 41.03
CA THR A 88 0.37 7.95 42.25
C THR A 88 -0.50 8.51 43.37
#